data_AF-A0A1Q7IE43-F1
#
_entry.id   AF-A0A1Q7IE43-F1
#
_cell.length_a   1.000
_cell.length_b   1.000
_cell.length_c   1.000
_cell.angle_alpha   90.00
_cell.angle_beta   90.00
_cell.angle_gamma   90.00
#
_symmetry.space_group_name_H-M   'P 1'
#
loop_
_entity.id
_entity.type
_entity.pdbx_description
1 polymer ?
#
loop_
_entity_poly.entity_id
_entity_poly.type
_entity_poly.pdbx_seq_one_letter_code
_entity_poly.pdbx_strand_id
1 'polypeptide(L)'
;METHKVAKLHAILWGIFSLGGMIAAFLLPVMIYMTAIAYPFGLWPFSRENPACPSCLTLVRDPSLLVTGHLLGALFVFVTIAGSLFHGIFRFQSALTEVGLLKYRRALEAVGYFIIFVGIIVLAYYLIAWYLNGTIT
;
A
#
# COMPACT_ATOMS: atom_id res chain seq x y z
N MET A 1 -8.95 29.29 -20.61
CA MET A 1 -9.74 28.10 -20.18
C MET A 1 -8.84 26.92 -19.79
N GLU A 2 -7.71 26.69 -20.47
CA GLU A 2 -6.73 25.63 -20.10
C GLU A 2 -6.09 25.81 -18.73
N THR A 3 -5.67 27.04 -18.38
CA THR A 3 -4.98 27.33 -17.11
C THR A 3 -5.78 26.93 -15.87
N HIS A 4 -7.10 27.12 -15.91
CA HIS A 4 -8.02 26.73 -14.83
C HIS A 4 -8.16 25.20 -14.69
N LYS A 5 -8.11 24.44 -15.78
CA LYS A 5 -8.16 22.96 -15.73
C LYS A 5 -6.88 22.39 -15.10
N VAL A 6 -5.73 22.93 -15.49
CA VAL A 6 -4.42 22.52 -14.94
C VAL A 6 -4.34 22.82 -13.44
N ALA A 7 -4.80 24.01 -13.01
CA ALA A 7 -4.83 24.38 -11.60
C ALA A 7 -5.73 23.45 -10.76
N LYS A 8 -6.91 23.08 -11.28
CA LYS A 8 -7.81 22.12 -10.62
C LYS A 8 -7.19 20.73 -10.48
N LEU A 9 -6.59 20.22 -11.55
CA LEU A 9 -5.92 18.91 -11.52
C LEU A 9 -4.79 18.91 -10.49
N HIS A 10 -3.97 19.96 -10.47
CA HIS A 10 -2.89 20.10 -9.50
C HIS A 10 -3.43 20.09 -8.06
N ALA A 11 -4.49 20.85 -7.78
CA ALA A 11 -5.12 20.86 -6.46
C ALA A 11 -5.65 19.48 -6.04
N ILE A 12 -6.27 18.73 -6.95
CA ILE A 12 -6.77 17.37 -6.68
C ILE A 12 -5.60 16.43 -6.36
N LEU A 13 -4.54 16.44 -7.18
CA LEU A 13 -3.37 15.58 -6.97
C LEU A 13 -2.68 15.90 -5.64
N TRP A 14 -2.62 17.17 -5.26
CA TRP A 14 -2.07 17.60 -3.98
C TRP A 14 -2.94 17.16 -2.79
N GLY A 15 -4.27 17.17 -2.97
CA GLY A 15 -5.21 16.61 -2.00
C GLY A 15 -5.02 15.10 -1.80
N ILE A 16 -4.89 14.33 -2.89
CA ILE A 16 -4.61 12.89 -2.82
C ILE A 16 -3.25 12.62 -2.17
N PHE A 17 -2.22 13.41 -2.49
CA PHE A 17 -0.91 13.36 -1.86
C PHE A 17 -0.99 13.54 -0.34
N SER A 18 -1.76 14.52 0.10
CA SER A 18 -1.92 14.86 1.53
C SER A 18 -2.69 13.77 2.27
N LEU A 19 -3.76 13.25 1.67
CA LEU A 19 -4.52 12.12 2.21
C LEU A 19 -3.66 10.86 2.30
N GLY A 20 -2.90 10.54 1.24
CA GLY A 20 -1.98 9.41 1.22
C GLY A 20 -0.91 9.52 2.30
N GLY A 21 -0.37 10.71 2.53
CA GLY A 21 0.61 10.97 3.60
C GLY A 21 0.02 10.79 5.00
N MET A 22 -1.20 11.27 5.21
CA MET A 22 -1.93 11.07 6.46
C MET A 22 -2.17 9.57 6.73
N ILE A 23 -2.67 8.83 5.74
CA ILE A 23 -2.88 7.39 5.84
C ILE A 23 -1.57 6.66 6.14
N ALA A 24 -0.50 7.00 5.43
CA ALA A 24 0.82 6.40 5.61
C ALA A 24 1.34 6.64 7.04
N ALA A 25 1.19 7.87 7.57
CA ALA A 25 1.68 8.21 8.91
C ALA A 25 1.07 7.34 10.02
N PHE A 26 -0.19 6.92 9.89
CA PHE A 26 -0.86 6.08 10.89
C PHE A 26 -0.78 4.59 10.60
N LEU A 27 -1.03 4.18 9.35
CA LEU A 27 -1.23 2.77 9.01
C LEU A 27 0.06 2.07 8.55
N LEU A 28 1.00 2.79 7.94
CA LEU A 28 2.25 2.18 7.48
C LEU A 28 3.09 1.63 8.64
N PRO A 29 3.24 2.30 9.80
CA PRO A 29 3.92 1.73 10.96
C PRO A 29 3.28 0.44 11.46
N VAL A 30 1.94 0.36 11.47
CA VAL A 30 1.20 -0.85 11.85
C VAL A 30 1.48 -1.98 10.85
N MET A 31 1.43 -1.68 9.56
CA MET A 31 1.73 -2.65 8.51
C MET A 31 3.18 -3.18 8.61
N ILE A 32 4.15 -2.29 8.80
CA ILE A 32 5.56 -2.65 9.01
C ILE A 32 5.72 -3.51 10.25
N TYR A 33 5.10 -3.12 11.37
CA TYR A 33 5.13 -3.92 12.59
C TYR A 33 4.58 -5.32 12.35
N MET A 34 3.40 -5.44 11.75
CA MET A 34 2.77 -6.74 11.54
C MET A 34 3.57 -7.65 10.59
N THR A 35 4.04 -7.10 9.46
CA THR A 35 4.64 -7.90 8.37
C THR A 35 6.15 -8.07 8.48
N ALA A 36 6.88 -7.05 8.92
CA ALA A 36 8.35 -7.04 8.95
C ALA A 36 8.94 -7.32 10.34
N ILE A 37 8.12 -7.27 11.40
CA ILE A 37 8.57 -7.54 12.78
C ILE A 37 7.78 -8.70 13.37
N ALA A 38 6.48 -8.53 13.58
CA ALA A 38 5.69 -9.45 14.37
C ALA A 38 5.51 -10.82 13.70
N TYR A 39 5.32 -10.87 12.37
CA TYR A 39 5.27 -12.12 11.63
C TYR A 39 6.62 -12.89 11.62
N PRO A 40 7.76 -12.31 11.17
CA PRO A 40 9.03 -13.04 11.10
C PRO A 40 9.58 -13.45 12.47
N PHE A 41 9.26 -12.70 13.54
CA PHE A 41 9.69 -13.03 14.91
C PHE A 41 8.64 -13.81 15.72
N GLY A 42 7.49 -14.17 15.13
CA GLY A 42 6.44 -14.91 15.82
C GLY A 42 5.80 -14.17 17.01
N LEU A 43 5.83 -12.83 16.99
CA LEU A 43 5.28 -11.96 18.04
C LEU A 43 3.78 -11.65 17.82
N TRP A 44 3.21 -12.07 16.69
CA TRP A 44 1.79 -11.85 16.35
C TRP A 44 0.97 -13.13 16.59
N PRO A 45 -0.21 -13.04 17.24
CA PRO A 45 -0.95 -14.23 17.64
C PRO A 45 -1.65 -14.81 16.43
N PHE A 46 -1.63 -16.12 16.24
CA PHE A 46 -2.80 -16.93 15.89
C PHE A 46 -2.45 -18.42 15.97
N SER A 47 -2.43 -18.92 17.19
CA SER A 47 -2.56 -20.34 17.43
C SER A 47 -3.94 -20.80 16.92
N ARG A 48 -3.97 -21.79 16.03
CA ARG A 48 -5.12 -22.70 15.95
C ARG A 48 -4.76 -23.94 16.75
N GLU A 49 -5.71 -24.47 17.51
CA GLU A 49 -5.57 -25.83 18.04
C GLU A 49 -5.30 -26.77 16.87
N ASN A 50 -4.24 -27.56 16.97
CA ASN A 50 -3.96 -28.59 15.97
C ASN A 50 -5.06 -29.66 16.10
N PRO A 51 -5.87 -29.95 15.06
CA PRO A 51 -6.87 -31.00 15.13
C PRO A 51 -6.27 -32.38 15.45
N ALA A 52 -4.98 -32.58 15.13
CA ALA A 52 -4.23 -33.81 15.42
C ALA A 52 -3.53 -33.79 16.80
N CYS A 53 -3.46 -32.64 17.48
CA CYS A 53 -2.87 -32.52 18.82
C CYS A 53 -3.49 -31.31 19.57
N PRO A 54 -4.53 -31.52 20.40
CA PRO A 54 -5.23 -30.45 21.13
C PRO A 54 -4.34 -29.64 22.09
N SER A 55 -3.20 -30.21 22.52
CA SER A 55 -2.20 -29.57 23.39
C SER A 55 -1.05 -28.92 22.62
N CYS A 56 -1.01 -29.05 21.30
CA CYS A 56 0.04 -28.48 20.46
C CYS A 56 -0.41 -27.15 19.86
N LEU A 57 0.23 -26.07 20.29
CA LEU A 57 0.08 -24.75 19.70
C LEU A 57 0.83 -24.74 18.35
N THR A 58 0.11 -24.71 17.23
CA THR A 58 0.75 -24.60 15.92
C THR A 58 0.72 -23.13 15.49
N LEU A 59 1.89 -22.54 15.22
CA LEU A 59 2.04 -21.18 14.70
C LEU A 59 1.59 -21.16 13.23
N VAL A 60 0.30 -20.91 12.97
CA VAL A 60 -0.31 -21.25 11.66
C VAL A 60 -0.83 -20.08 10.84
N ARG A 61 -1.10 -18.89 11.38
CA ARG A 61 -1.68 -17.85 10.52
C ARG A 61 -0.62 -16.98 9.86
N ASP A 62 -0.43 -17.30 8.60
CA ASP A 62 -0.03 -16.41 7.53
C ASP A 62 -0.84 -15.08 7.58
N PRO A 63 -0.19 -13.90 7.47
CA PRO A 63 -0.80 -12.57 7.35
C PRO A 63 -1.90 -12.47 6.27
N SER A 64 -1.91 -13.39 5.31
CA SER A 64 -2.95 -13.55 4.29
C SER A 64 -4.39 -13.56 4.83
N LEU A 65 -4.60 -14.01 6.06
CA LEU A 65 -5.92 -13.99 6.70
C LEU A 65 -6.47 -12.57 6.94
N LEU A 66 -5.63 -11.53 6.91
CA LEU A 66 -6.13 -10.15 6.91
C LEU A 66 -6.96 -9.85 5.66
N VAL A 67 -6.71 -10.54 4.55
CA VAL A 67 -7.31 -10.24 3.25
C VAL A 67 -8.38 -11.27 2.89
N THR A 68 -8.14 -12.56 3.10
CA THR A 68 -9.04 -13.64 2.67
C THR A 68 -10.43 -13.54 3.28
N GLY A 69 -11.45 -13.22 2.48
CA GLY A 69 -12.84 -13.07 2.94
C GLY A 69 -13.11 -11.88 3.87
N HIS A 70 -12.13 -11.01 4.11
CA HIS A 70 -12.22 -9.90 5.06
C HIS A 70 -12.08 -8.54 4.33
N LEU A 71 -13.19 -7.95 3.90
CA LEU A 71 -13.20 -6.70 3.13
C LEU A 71 -12.47 -5.56 3.86
N LEU A 72 -12.67 -5.42 5.18
CA LEU A 72 -12.02 -4.38 5.95
C LEU A 72 -10.50 -4.52 5.96
N GLY A 73 -9.97 -5.75 6.04
CA GLY A 73 -8.54 -5.96 5.99
C GLY A 73 -7.98 -5.81 4.58
N ALA A 74 -8.71 -6.23 3.53
CA ALA A 74 -8.36 -5.92 2.15
C ALA A 74 -8.30 -4.40 1.89
N LEU A 75 -9.29 -3.64 2.40
CA LEU A 75 -9.30 -2.18 2.31
C LEU A 75 -8.14 -1.56 3.11
N PHE A 76 -7.85 -2.05 4.32
CA PHE A 76 -6.71 -1.61 5.10
C PHE A 76 -5.40 -1.76 4.32
N VAL A 77 -5.16 -2.93 3.70
CA VAL A 77 -3.97 -3.15 2.88
C VAL A 77 -3.97 -2.21 1.66
N PHE A 78 -5.10 -2.11 0.96
CA PHE A 78 -5.22 -1.27 -0.23
C PHE A 78 -4.88 0.19 0.08
N VAL A 79 -5.56 0.82 1.05
CA VAL A 79 -5.37 2.25 1.34
C VAL A 79 -3.98 2.52 1.91
N THR A 80 -3.44 1.61 2.72
CA THR A 80 -2.10 1.78 3.30
C THR A 80 -1.04 1.74 2.21
N ILE A 81 -1.08 0.76 1.31
CA ILE A 81 -0.07 0.61 0.24
C ILE A 81 -0.29 1.66 -0.85
N ALA A 82 -1.51 1.81 -1.37
CA ALA A 82 -1.80 2.78 -2.44
C ALA A 82 -1.56 4.23 -1.99
N GLY A 83 -1.99 4.57 -0.76
CA GLY A 83 -1.78 5.88 -0.17
C GLY A 83 -0.29 6.19 0.03
N SER A 84 0.47 5.23 0.56
CA SER A 84 1.93 5.36 0.74
C SER A 84 2.66 5.46 -0.61
N LEU A 85 2.26 4.66 -1.60
CA LEU A 85 2.85 4.69 -2.95
C LEU A 85 2.63 6.05 -3.62
N PHE A 86 1.38 6.54 -3.63
CA PHE A 86 1.07 7.85 -4.21
C PHE A 86 1.85 8.95 -3.49
N HIS A 87 1.79 8.98 -2.16
CA HIS A 87 2.48 9.98 -1.34
C HIS A 87 4.00 9.98 -1.59
N GLY A 88 4.61 8.79 -1.51
CA GLY A 88 6.05 8.60 -1.67
C GLY A 88 6.54 9.02 -3.05
N ILE A 89 5.91 8.53 -4.12
CA ILE A 89 6.34 8.86 -5.50
C ILE A 89 6.09 10.35 -5.82
N PHE A 90 4.96 10.91 -5.37
CA PHE A 90 4.66 12.33 -5.57
C PHE A 90 5.67 13.23 -4.86
N ARG A 91 6.18 12.85 -3.68
CA ARG A 91 7.26 13.60 -3.00
C ARG A 91 8.63 13.34 -3.64
N PHE A 92 8.90 12.10 -4.04
CA PHE A 92 10.18 11.69 -4.59
C PHE A 92 10.51 12.40 -5.90
N GLN A 93 9.54 12.54 -6.81
CA GLN A 93 9.73 13.30 -8.06
C GLN A 93 10.10 14.77 -7.78
N SER A 94 9.47 15.42 -6.80
CA SER A 94 9.79 16.80 -6.41
C SER A 94 11.20 16.89 -5.83
N ALA A 95 11.56 15.97 -4.93
CA ALA A 95 12.90 15.90 -4.38
C ALA A 95 13.96 15.73 -5.49
N LEU A 96 13.73 14.84 -6.48
CA LEU A 96 14.63 14.67 -7.62
C LEU A 96 14.78 15.95 -8.45
N THR A 97 13.69 16.70 -8.66
CA THR A 97 13.76 17.97 -9.38
C THR A 97 14.53 19.04 -8.60
N GLU A 98 14.42 19.04 -7.27
CA GLU A 98 15.10 19.98 -6.36
C GLU A 98 16.62 19.69 -6.27
N VAL A 99 17.04 18.42 -6.35
CA VAL A 99 18.47 18.02 -6.25
C VAL A 99 19.22 18.07 -7.59
N GLY A 100 18.64 18.64 -8.64
CA GLY A 100 19.35 18.94 -9.89
C GLY A 100 18.80 18.28 -11.17
N LEU A 101 17.72 17.50 -11.10
CA LEU A 101 17.09 16.90 -12.29
C LEU A 101 15.95 17.77 -12.88
N LEU A 102 15.95 19.09 -12.63
CA LEU A 102 14.93 20.01 -13.15
C LEU A 102 14.73 19.89 -14.67
N LYS A 103 15.81 19.68 -15.43
CA LYS A 103 15.77 19.48 -16.89
C LYS A 103 14.95 18.26 -17.33
N TYR A 104 14.77 17.28 -16.44
CA TYR A 104 14.00 16.06 -16.67
C TYR A 104 12.65 16.05 -15.96
N ARG A 105 12.20 17.18 -15.40
CA ARG A 105 10.97 17.27 -14.60
C ARG A 105 9.77 16.56 -15.24
N ARG A 106 9.50 16.83 -16.52
CA ARG A 106 8.36 16.20 -17.22
C ARG A 106 8.50 14.69 -17.34
N ALA A 107 9.71 14.19 -17.56
CA ALA A 107 9.98 12.76 -17.63
C ALA A 107 9.83 12.10 -16.25
N LEU A 108 10.31 12.75 -15.20
CA LEU A 108 10.14 12.30 -13.81
C LEU A 108 8.66 12.25 -13.42
N GLU A 109 7.88 13.28 -13.74
CA GLU A 109 6.44 13.31 -13.51
C GLU A 109 5.73 12.18 -14.28
N ALA A 110 6.05 11.99 -15.57
CA ALA A 110 5.46 10.93 -16.38
C ALA A 110 5.77 9.52 -15.82
N VAL A 111 7.03 9.25 -15.49
CA VAL A 111 7.46 7.98 -14.89
C VAL A 111 6.82 7.79 -13.51
N GLY A 112 6.77 8.84 -12.69
CA GLY A 112 6.15 8.79 -11.36
C GLY A 112 4.67 8.42 -11.43
N TYR A 113 3.88 9.12 -12.25
CA TYR A 113 2.47 8.79 -12.43
C TYR A 113 2.24 7.42 -13.06
N PHE A 114 3.13 6.97 -13.96
CA PHE A 114 3.08 5.62 -14.50
C PHE A 114 3.29 4.56 -13.40
N ILE A 115 4.29 4.72 -12.55
CA ILE A 115 4.56 3.81 -11.41
C ILE A 115 3.35 3.77 -10.47
N ILE A 116 2.77 4.94 -10.14
CA ILE A 116 1.57 5.02 -9.29
C ILE A 116 0.41 4.25 -9.94
N PHE A 117 0.13 4.52 -11.21
CA PHE A 117 -0.99 3.90 -11.93
C PHE A 117 -0.86 2.38 -12.00
N VAL A 118 0.30 1.89 -12.47
CA VAL A 118 0.57 0.45 -12.57
C VAL A 118 0.56 -0.19 -11.19
N GLY A 119 1.21 0.43 -10.21
CA GLY A 119 1.27 -0.10 -8.84
C GLY A 119 -0.10 -0.24 -8.18
N ILE A 120 -0.99 0.74 -8.36
CA ILE A 120 -2.37 0.67 -7.84
C ILE A 120 -3.17 -0.43 -8.55
N ILE A 121 -3.05 -0.57 -9.87
CA ILE A 121 -3.75 -1.63 -10.62
C ILE A 121 -3.28 -3.02 -10.18
N VAL A 122 -1.96 -3.21 -10.12
CA VAL A 122 -1.36 -4.48 -9.70
C VAL A 122 -1.77 -4.83 -8.27
N LEU A 123 -1.73 -3.85 -7.36
CA LEU A 123 -2.20 -4.03 -5.98
C LEU A 123 -3.68 -4.42 -5.92
N ALA A 124 -4.54 -3.70 -6.65
CA ALA A 124 -5.97 -4.00 -6.67
C ALA A 124 -6.23 -5.40 -7.22
N TYR A 125 -5.56 -5.78 -8.30
CA TYR A 125 -5.66 -7.12 -8.88
C TYR A 125 -5.29 -8.20 -7.86
N TYR A 126 -4.13 -8.09 -7.20
CA TYR A 126 -3.70 -9.07 -6.21
C TYR A 126 -4.63 -9.12 -4.99
N LEU A 127 -5.10 -7.97 -4.49
CA LEU A 127 -6.02 -7.95 -3.35
C LEU A 127 -7.39 -8.54 -3.70
N ILE A 128 -7.90 -8.31 -4.90
CA ILE A 128 -9.16 -8.93 -5.36
C ILE A 128 -8.98 -10.44 -5.51
N ALA A 129 -7.91 -10.88 -6.18
CA ALA A 129 -7.60 -12.30 -6.35
C ALA A 129 -7.47 -13.00 -4.99
N TRP A 130 -6.74 -12.39 -4.06
CA TRP A 130 -6.57 -12.93 -2.72
C TRP A 130 -7.88 -12.92 -1.92
N TYR A 131 -8.63 -11.81 -1.95
CA TYR A 131 -9.90 -11.69 -1.25
C TYR A 131 -10.90 -12.79 -1.66
N LEU A 132 -10.96 -13.11 -2.95
CA LEU A 132 -11.87 -14.11 -3.51
C LEU A 132 -11.37 -15.56 -3.34
N ASN A 133 -10.09 -15.81 -3.61
CA ASN A 133 -9.56 -17.16 -3.76
C ASN A 133 -8.64 -17.61 -2.60
N GLY A 134 -8.28 -16.69 -1.71
CA GLY A 134 -7.32 -16.92 -0.63
C GLY A 134 -5.89 -17.18 -1.11
N THR A 135 -5.64 -17.13 -2.43
CA THR A 135 -4.37 -17.44 -3.07
C THR A 135 -4.18 -16.58 -4.32
N ILE A 136 -2.93 -16.36 -4.71
CA ILE A 136 -2.54 -15.76 -5.98
C ILE A 136 -2.01 -16.91 -6.85
N THR A 137 -2.74 -17.27 -7.91
CA THR A 137 -2.30 -18.22 -8.94
C THR A 137 -1.88 -17.50 -10.20
#